data_AF-A0A9J7LW46-F1
#
_entry.id   AF-A0A9J7LW46-F1
#
_cell.length_a   1.000
_cell.length_b   1.000
_cell.length_c   1.000
_cell.angle_alpha   90.00
_cell.angle_beta   90.00
_cell.angle_gamma   90.00
#
_symmetry.space_group_name_H-M   'P 1'
#
loop_
_entity.id
_entity.type
_entity.pdbx_description
1 polymer ?
#
loop_
_entity_poly.entity_id
_entity_poly.type
_entity_poly.pdbx_seq_one_letter_code
_entity_poly.pdbx_strand_id
1 'polypeptide(L)'
;MTLVQNGTIITGFYGTAVESTQGAAGNSPPGLVMSRSVGDPHGTFAWIVNYSRSTSAWTAQCVICGGHVELHTTWVYRQKVDGCDDRWLAARVGEDTFTRYPQTATGPLHGHL
;
A
#
# COMPACT_ATOMS: atom_id res chain seq x y z
N MET A 1 -1.04 -6.98 -1.22
CA MET A 1 -1.60 -6.02 -2.22
C MET A 1 -1.53 -6.62 -3.60
N THR A 2 -2.35 -6.12 -4.52
CA THR A 2 -2.30 -6.45 -5.96
C THR A 2 -2.04 -5.17 -6.73
N LEU A 3 -1.07 -5.19 -7.65
CA LEU A 3 -0.67 -4.04 -8.46
C LEU A 3 -0.85 -4.36 -9.95
N VAL A 4 -1.42 -3.42 -10.68
CA VAL A 4 -1.56 -3.43 -12.14
C VAL A 4 -0.85 -2.21 -12.68
N GLN A 5 0.19 -2.45 -13.48
CA GLN A 5 1.02 -1.39 -14.04
C GLN A 5 0.50 -0.95 -15.40
N ASN A 6 0.27 0.36 -15.57
CA ASN A 6 -0.04 0.98 -16.85
C ASN A 6 0.84 2.23 -17.05
N GLY A 7 2.03 2.04 -17.63
CA GLY A 7 3.02 3.10 -17.78
C GLY A 7 3.68 3.50 -16.45
N THR A 8 3.56 4.78 -16.08
CA THR A 8 4.09 5.35 -14.83
C THR A 8 3.09 5.35 -13.68
N ILE A 9 1.81 5.17 -14.01
CA ILE A 9 0.74 5.01 -13.02
C ILE A 9 0.51 3.53 -12.79
N ILE A 10 0.50 3.16 -11.53
CA ILE A 10 0.20 1.82 -11.07
C ILE A 10 -1.09 1.93 -10.23
N THR A 11 -2.06 1.09 -10.53
CA THR A 11 -3.31 1.01 -9.77
C THR A 11 -3.43 -0.37 -9.14
N GLY A 12 -4.42 -0.58 -8.28
CA GLY A 12 -4.67 -1.90 -7.73
C GLY A 12 -5.49 -1.86 -6.46
N PHE A 13 -5.27 -2.86 -5.60
CA PHE A 13 -6.01 -3.04 -4.36
C PHE A 13 -5.08 -3.39 -3.19
N TYR A 14 -5.34 -2.80 -2.03
CA TYR A 14 -4.58 -3.04 -0.81
C TYR A 14 -5.45 -3.71 0.26
N GLY A 15 -5.33 -5.03 0.41
CA GLY A 15 -5.92 -5.75 1.54
C GLY A 15 -4.97 -5.71 2.74
N THR A 16 -5.44 -5.22 3.88
CA THR A 16 -4.71 -5.25 5.16
C THR A 16 -5.18 -6.44 6.01
N ALA A 17 -4.27 -7.06 6.76
CA ALA A 17 -4.59 -8.12 7.72
C ALA A 17 -4.90 -7.57 9.12
N VAL A 18 -4.64 -6.28 9.37
CA VAL A 18 -4.82 -5.61 10.65
C VAL A 18 -5.55 -4.29 10.47
N GLU A 19 -6.27 -3.86 11.51
CA GLU A 19 -6.97 -2.59 11.54
C GLU A 19 -6.85 -1.93 12.92
N SER A 20 -6.93 -0.60 12.95
CA SER A 20 -6.78 0.18 14.19
C SER A 20 -7.98 0.04 15.13
N THR A 21 -9.17 -0.14 14.56
CA THR A 21 -10.43 -0.42 15.24
C THR A 21 -11.26 -1.33 14.36
N GLN A 22 -12.13 -2.15 14.94
CA GLN A 22 -12.95 -3.09 14.19
C GLN A 22 -13.77 -2.41 13.07
N GLY A 23 -13.62 -2.92 11.84
CA GLY A 23 -14.30 -2.41 10.64
C GLY A 23 -13.64 -1.19 9.98
N ALA A 24 -12.52 -0.66 10.49
CA ALA A 24 -11.83 0.47 9.88
C ALA A 24 -11.22 0.16 8.51
N ALA A 25 -10.82 -1.10 8.28
CA ALA A 25 -10.30 -1.54 6.98
C ALA A 25 -11.40 -1.71 5.91
N GLY A 26 -12.66 -1.77 6.31
CA GLY A 26 -13.79 -2.10 5.43
C GLY A 26 -13.88 -3.59 5.07
N ASN A 27 -14.96 -3.97 4.39
CA ASN A 27 -15.22 -5.37 4.02
C ASN A 27 -14.53 -5.79 2.70
N SER A 28 -14.03 -4.83 1.92
CA SER A 28 -13.36 -5.06 0.65
C SER A 28 -12.05 -4.27 0.59
N PRO A 29 -11.01 -4.81 -0.09
CA PRO A 29 -9.74 -4.11 -0.26
C PRO A 29 -9.93 -2.74 -0.94
N PRO A 30 -9.52 -1.62 -0.32
CA PRO A 30 -9.57 -0.32 -0.98
C PRO A 30 -8.66 -0.27 -2.21
N GLY A 31 -9.06 0.55 -3.17
CA GLY A 31 -8.24 0.90 -4.31
C GLY A 31 -6.96 1.63 -3.87
N LEU A 32 -5.86 1.37 -4.57
CA LEU A 32 -4.61 2.09 -4.42
C LEU A 32 -4.24 2.77 -5.74
N VAL A 33 -3.55 3.90 -5.61
CA VAL A 33 -2.88 4.59 -6.72
C VAL A 33 -1.42 4.81 -6.33
N MET A 34 -0.54 4.50 -7.28
CA MET A 34 0.90 4.53 -7.15
C MET A 34 1.53 5.28 -8.32
N SER A 35 2.59 6.00 -8.04
CA SER A 35 3.46 6.60 -9.05
C SER A 35 4.90 6.15 -8.84
N ARG A 36 5.63 5.98 -9.94
CA ARG A 36 7.06 5.67 -9.95
C ARG A 36 7.82 6.62 -10.85
N SER A 37 9.11 6.80 -10.58
CA SER A 37 10.01 7.54 -11.46
C SER A 37 10.11 6.89 -12.84
N VAL A 38 10.33 7.71 -13.88
CA VAL A 38 10.59 7.23 -15.25
C VAL A 38 12.08 6.92 -15.38
N GLY A 39 12.42 5.77 -15.97
CA GLY A 39 13.79 5.47 -16.41
C GLY A 39 14.68 4.76 -15.39
N ASP A 40 14.21 4.52 -14.16
CA ASP A 40 14.93 3.72 -13.17
C ASP A 40 14.08 2.53 -12.69
N PRO A 41 14.39 1.28 -13.13
CA PRO A 41 13.67 0.09 -12.68
C PRO A 41 13.90 -0.25 -11.19
N HIS A 42 14.89 0.35 -10.55
CA HIS A 42 15.22 0.20 -9.12
C HIS A 42 14.93 1.47 -8.31
N GLY A 43 14.29 2.46 -8.93
CA GLY A 43 13.97 3.72 -8.31
C GLY A 43 12.92 3.58 -7.22
N THR A 44 12.87 4.59 -6.34
CA THR A 44 11.85 4.67 -5.30
C THR A 44 10.48 5.00 -5.90
N PHE A 45 9.42 4.53 -5.24
CA PHE A 45 8.04 4.83 -5.61
C PHE A 45 7.17 5.00 -4.36
N ALA A 46 5.95 5.50 -4.57
CA ALA A 46 5.03 5.73 -3.47
C ALA A 46 3.60 5.40 -3.88
N TRP A 47 2.77 5.03 -2.92
CA TRP A 47 1.35 4.80 -3.13
C TRP A 47 0.51 5.27 -1.96
N ILE A 48 -0.77 5.51 -2.25
CA ILE A 48 -1.77 5.97 -1.28
C ILE A 48 -2.93 4.98 -1.28
N VAL A 49 -3.43 4.68 -0.07
CA VAL A 49 -4.63 3.91 0.19
C VAL A 49 -5.58 4.73 1.03
N ASN A 50 -6.82 4.88 0.59
CA ASN A 50 -7.86 5.60 1.32
C ASN A 50 -8.87 4.62 1.90
N TYR A 51 -9.09 4.73 3.21
CA TYR A 51 -10.16 4.06 3.96
C TYR A 51 -11.25 5.08 4.30
N SER A 52 -12.36 4.61 4.89
CA SER A 52 -13.50 5.48 5.23
C SER A 52 -13.15 6.60 6.22
N ARG A 53 -12.22 6.35 7.16
CA ARG A 53 -11.82 7.29 8.21
C ARG A 53 -10.31 7.51 8.32
N SER A 54 -9.54 7.04 7.35
CA SER A 54 -8.08 7.21 7.37
C SER A 54 -7.47 7.10 6.00
N THR A 55 -6.29 7.68 5.83
CA THR A 55 -5.45 7.53 4.65
C THR A 55 -4.11 6.98 5.08
N SER A 56 -3.55 6.07 4.30
CA SER A 56 -2.17 5.61 4.48
C SER A 56 -1.37 5.84 3.21
N ALA A 57 -0.13 6.27 3.37
CA ALA A 57 0.81 6.46 2.28
C ALA A 57 2.11 5.73 2.58
N TRP A 58 2.67 5.06 1.58
CA TRP A 58 3.95 4.37 1.67
C TRP A 58 4.94 5.02 0.72
N THR A 59 6.19 5.15 1.17
CA THR A 59 7.36 5.33 0.31
C THR A 59 8.13 4.02 0.29
N ALA A 60 8.69 3.66 -0.85
CA ALA A 60 9.19 2.32 -1.04
C ALA A 60 10.32 2.19 -2.05
N GLN A 61 11.10 1.13 -1.90
CA GLN A 61 12.11 0.69 -2.86
C GLN A 61 12.16 -0.83 -2.92
N CYS A 62 12.27 -1.38 -4.14
CA CYS A 62 12.62 -2.79 -4.33
C CYS A 62 14.15 -2.95 -4.23
N VAL A 63 14.61 -3.81 -3.32
CA VAL A 63 16.03 -4.17 -3.18
C VAL A 63 16.21 -5.68 -3.17
N ILE A 64 17.42 -6.15 -3.48
CA ILE A 64 17.77 -7.57 -3.42
C ILE A 64 18.46 -7.82 -2.08
N CYS A 65 17.78 -8.52 -1.19
CA CYS A 65 18.28 -8.90 0.14
C CYS A 65 18.38 -10.42 0.20
N GLY A 66 19.53 -10.96 0.61
CA GLY A 66 19.71 -12.42 0.76
C GLY A 66 19.37 -13.25 -0.49
N GLY A 67 19.55 -12.69 -1.69
CA GLY A 67 19.30 -13.38 -2.97
C GLY A 67 17.86 -13.36 -3.48
N HIS A 68 16.95 -12.62 -2.84
CA HIS A 68 15.57 -12.46 -3.32
C HIS A 68 15.13 -10.99 -3.29
N VAL A 69 14.08 -10.66 -4.05
CA VAL A 69 13.56 -9.28 -4.15
C VAL A 69 12.63 -9.01 -2.98
N GLU A 70 12.95 -7.98 -2.21
CA GLU A 70 12.14 -7.43 -1.11
C GLU A 70 11.73 -6.00 -1.45
N LEU A 71 10.50 -5.64 -1.08
CA LEU A 71 10.00 -4.27 -1.15
C LEU A 71 9.98 -3.70 0.27
N HIS A 72 10.97 -2.86 0.57
CA HIS A 72 11.05 -2.16 1.85
C HIS A 72 10.28 -0.86 1.79
N THR A 73 9.59 -0.55 2.88
CA THR A 73 8.71 0.60 2.94
C THR A 73 8.76 1.28 4.28
N THR A 74 8.50 2.59 4.25
CA THR A 74 8.03 3.34 5.41
C THR A 74 6.63 3.85 5.08
N TRP A 75 5.72 3.78 6.03
CA TRP A 75 4.37 4.28 5.87
C TRP A 75 4.00 5.33 6.89
N VAL A 76 3.13 6.24 6.47
CA VAL A 76 2.42 7.18 7.34
C VAL A 76 0.94 6.86 7.27
N TYR A 77 0.34 6.60 8.43
CA TYR A 77 -1.09 6.45 8.62
C TYR A 77 -1.65 7.73 9.21
N ARG A 78 -2.69 8.28 8.59
CA ARG A 78 -3.41 9.48 9.04
C ARG A 78 -4.86 9.12 9.33
N GLN A 79 -5.25 9.15 10.60
CA GLN A 79 -6.66 9.03 10.99
C GLN A 79 -7.39 10.37 10.90
N LYS A 80 -8.69 10.30 10.57
CA LYS A 80 -9.62 11.40 10.73
C LYS A 80 -9.82 11.69 12.22
N VAL A 81 -9.61 12.94 12.61
CA VAL A 81 -9.97 13.49 13.92
C VAL A 81 -11.02 14.58 13.75
N ASP A 82 -11.80 14.81 14.79
CA ASP A 82 -12.94 15.73 14.72
C ASP A 82 -12.54 17.17 15.13
N GLY A 83 -11.47 17.34 15.91
CA GLY A 83 -10.98 18.63 16.39
C GLY A 83 -9.51 18.92 16.08
N CYS A 84 -9.15 20.21 16.10
CA CYS A 84 -7.75 20.65 15.94
C CYS A 84 -6.86 20.16 17.09
N ASP A 85 -7.40 20.06 18.31
CA ASP A 85 -6.64 19.65 19.49
C ASP A 85 -6.27 18.16 19.44
N ASP A 86 -6.98 17.35 18.65
CA ASP A 86 -6.66 15.93 18.46
C ASP A 86 -5.65 15.69 17.32
N ARG A 87 -5.25 16.73 16.59
CA ARG A 87 -4.39 16.57 15.39
C ARG A 87 -3.05 15.91 15.69
N TRP A 88 -2.55 16.06 16.93
CA TRP A 88 -1.23 15.56 17.34
C TRP A 88 -1.19 14.03 17.42
N LEU A 89 -2.31 13.38 17.75
CA LEU A 89 -2.42 11.92 17.83
C LEU A 89 -2.86 11.28 16.51
N ALA A 90 -3.09 12.09 15.48
CA ALA A 90 -3.70 11.63 14.24
C ALA A 90 -2.74 10.95 13.26
N ALA A 91 -1.42 10.98 13.51
CA ALA A 91 -0.41 10.36 12.66
C ALA A 91 0.29 9.19 13.35
N ARG A 92 0.49 8.10 12.62
CA ARG A 92 1.36 6.98 13.00
C ARG A 92 2.36 6.73 11.87
N VAL A 93 3.54 6.24 12.23
CA VAL A 93 4.58 5.86 11.27
C VAL A 93 4.99 4.43 11.56
N GLY A 94 5.30 3.67 10.53
CA GLY A 94 5.82 2.32 10.66
C GLY A 94 6.50 1.85 9.38
N GLU A 95 6.87 0.58 9.37
CA GLU A 95 7.57 -0.05 8.26
C GLU A 95 6.90 -1.38 7.93
N ASP A 96 6.77 -1.67 6.63
CA ASP A 96 6.38 -2.97 6.13
C ASP A 96 7.45 -3.47 5.16
N THR A 97 7.73 -4.77 5.18
CA THR A 97 8.54 -5.44 4.15
C THR A 97 7.63 -6.41 3.39
N PHE A 98 7.53 -6.22 2.06
CA PHE A 98 6.74 -7.10 1.21
C PHE A 98 7.63 -8.00 0.37
N THR A 99 7.23 -9.25 0.24
CA THR A 99 7.81 -10.19 -0.72
C THR A 99 6.81 -10.49 -1.83
N ARG A 100 7.32 -10.83 -3.01
CA ARG A 100 6.47 -11.11 -4.17
C ARG A 100 5.78 -12.47 -4.01
N TYR A 101 4.45 -12.49 -4.01
CA TYR A 101 3.72 -13.74 -4.10
C TYR A 101 3.91 -14.38 -5.49
N PRO A 102 4.19 -15.69 -5.60
CA PRO A 102 4.33 -16.38 -6.88
C PRO A 102 3.13 -16.12 -7.79
N GLN A 103 3.39 -15.60 -8.99
CA GLN A 103 2.37 -15.48 -10.02
C GLN A 103 2.34 -16.81 -10.77
N THR A 104 1.37 -17.68 -10.49
CA THR A 104 1.13 -18.85 -11.36
C THR A 104 0.69 -18.37 -12.75
N ALA A 105 1.19 -19.00 -13.81
CA ALA A 105 0.89 -18.63 -15.21
C ALA A 105 -0.63 -18.67 -15.52
N THR A 106 -1.40 -19.38 -14.72
CA THR A 106 -2.85 -19.26 -14.58
C THR A 106 -3.15 -18.38 -13.35
N GLY A 107 -3.23 -17.07 -13.56
CA GLY A 107 -3.71 -16.15 -12.53
C GLY A 107 -5.17 -16.49 -12.17
N PRO A 108 -5.67 -16.08 -10.98
CA PRO A 108 -7.10 -16.11 -10.73
C PRO A 108 -7.75 -15.16 -11.74
N LEU A 109 -8.55 -15.73 -12.64
CA LEU A 109 -9.59 -15.00 -13.35
C LEU A 109 -10.33 -14.14 -12.34
N HIS A 110 -10.66 -12.91 -12.74
CA HIS A 110 -11.66 -12.06 -12.10
C HIS A 110 -12.75 -12.89 -11.40
N GLY A 111 -12.56 -13.11 -10.10
CA GLY A 111 -13.48 -13.82 -9.23
C GLY A 111 -14.06 -12.78 -8.31
N HIS A 112 -15.26 -12.34 -8.66
CA HIS A 112 -16.19 -11.54 -7.89
C HIS A 112 -15.86 -11.33 -6.41
N LEU A 113 -15.55 -10.07 -6.06
CA LEU A 113 -15.96 -9.42 -4.82
C LEU A 113 -16.51 -8.05 -5.17
#